data_AF-A0A814IKI9-F1
#
_entry.id   AF-A0A814IKI9-F1
#
_cell.length_a   1.000
_cell.length_b   1.000
_cell.length_c   1.000
_cell.angle_alpha   90.00
_cell.angle_beta   90.00
_cell.angle_gamma   90.00
#
_symmetry.space_group_name_H-M   'P 1'
#
loop_
_entity.id
_entity.type
_entity.pdbx_description
1 polymer ?
#
loop_
_entity_poly.entity_id
_entity_poly.type
_entity_poly.pdbx_seq_one_letter_code
_entity_poly.pdbx_strand_id
1 'polypeptide(L)'
;YSGFLKSVKLSFVGTFGDFDIDYFSETTYNYVSIPLLIIYIVVVAVLLLNLLIAMMGDTFKNVLGNAKQIWQLERARISYAIESDMSIEERQKAKYWTMINGRRYLEVEELITNY
;
A
#
# COMPACT_ATOMS: atom_id res chain seq x y z
N TYR A 1 -4.39 41.96 -7.49
CA TYR A 1 -3.64 40.71 -7.73
C TYR A 1 -3.27 39.94 -6.46
N SER A 2 -3.08 40.59 -5.30
CA SER A 2 -2.75 39.90 -4.03
C SER A 2 -3.89 39.07 -3.41
N GLY A 3 -5.15 39.39 -3.70
CA GLY A 3 -6.32 38.71 -3.11
C GLY A 3 -6.51 37.27 -3.57
N PHE A 4 -6.40 37.00 -4.88
CA PHE A 4 -6.62 35.66 -5.43
C PHE A 4 -5.62 34.63 -4.89
N LEU A 5 -4.31 34.94 -4.95
CA LEU A 5 -3.28 34.05 -4.43
C LEU A 5 -3.42 33.83 -2.91
N LYS A 6 -3.86 34.85 -2.17
CA LYS A 6 -4.14 34.73 -0.74
C LYS A 6 -5.31 33.77 -0.49
N SER A 7 -6.40 33.87 -1.25
CA SER A 7 -7.53 32.94 -1.18
C SER A 7 -7.13 31.50 -1.54
N VAL A 8 -6.35 31.30 -2.61
CA VAL A 8 -5.84 29.97 -2.99
C VAL A 8 -4.97 29.37 -1.89
N LYS A 9 -4.04 30.16 -1.33
CA LYS A 9 -3.20 29.74 -0.21
C LYS A 9 -4.05 29.33 0.98
N LEU A 10 -5.06 30.13 1.34
CA LEU A 10 -5.90 29.89 2.50
C LEU A 10 -6.73 28.62 2.35
N SER A 11 -7.29 28.35 1.17
CA SER A 11 -8.02 27.11 0.89
C SER A 11 -7.12 25.88 0.91
N PHE A 12 -5.89 25.99 0.39
CA PHE A 12 -4.92 24.88 0.39
C PHE A 12 -4.46 24.54 1.82
N VAL A 13 -4.05 25.55 2.59
CA VAL A 13 -3.63 25.38 3.99
C VAL A 13 -4.82 24.90 4.85
N GLY A 14 -6.02 25.42 4.59
CA GLY A 14 -7.26 24.95 5.19
C GLY A 14 -7.53 23.47 4.95
N THR A 15 -7.19 22.92 3.78
CA THR A 15 -7.34 21.47 3.51
C THR A 15 -6.53 20.60 4.48
N PHE A 16 -5.45 21.13 5.07
CA PHE A 16 -4.67 20.46 6.12
C PHE A 16 -5.23 20.65 7.54
N GLY A 17 -6.36 21.34 7.68
CA GLY A 17 -7.07 21.59 8.95
C GLY A 17 -6.91 23.00 9.51
N ASP A 18 -6.10 23.86 8.89
CA ASP A 18 -5.86 25.23 9.34
C ASP A 18 -6.82 26.23 8.65
N PHE A 19 -8.10 26.13 9.01
CA PHE A 19 -9.15 27.01 8.51
C PHE A 19 -9.24 28.28 9.37
N ASP A 20 -8.84 29.42 8.80
CA ASP A 20 -9.09 30.74 9.39
C ASP A 20 -10.55 31.15 9.13
N ILE A 21 -11.45 30.73 10.03
CA ILE A 21 -12.89 31.01 9.95
C ILE A 21 -13.16 32.52 10.13
N ASP A 22 -12.34 33.18 10.96
CA ASP A 22 -12.47 34.60 11.27
C ASP A 22 -12.26 35.44 9.99
N TYR A 23 -11.28 35.08 9.16
CA TYR A 23 -11.04 35.70 7.85
C TYR A 23 -12.26 35.67 6.92
N PHE A 24 -13.07 34.61 6.94
CA PHE A 24 -14.27 34.51 6.11
C PHE A 24 -15.48 35.25 6.72
N SER A 25 -15.49 35.40 8.04
CA SER A 25 -16.55 36.11 8.77
C SER A 25 -16.45 37.64 8.65
N GLU A 26 -15.25 38.17 8.44
CA GLU A 26 -14.97 39.60 8.24
C GLU A 26 -15.29 40.09 6.80
N THR A 27 -15.68 39.18 5.90
CA THR A 27 -15.97 39.55 4.51
C THR A 27 -17.33 40.26 4.37
N THR A 28 -17.43 41.18 3.40
CA THR A 28 -18.67 41.94 3.10
C THR A 28 -19.89 41.04 2.86
N TYR A 29 -19.67 39.79 2.42
CA TYR A 29 -20.71 38.81 2.11
C TYR A 29 -20.58 37.54 2.96
N ASN A 30 -20.37 37.70 4.27
CA ASN A 30 -20.26 36.60 5.23
C ASN A 30 -21.37 35.53 5.07
N TYR A 31 -22.64 35.96 4.91
CA TYR A 31 -23.79 35.08 4.72
C TYR A 31 -23.71 34.15 3.49
N VAL A 32 -22.86 34.48 2.51
CA VAL A 32 -22.61 33.65 1.31
C VAL A 32 -21.29 32.88 1.46
N SER A 33 -20.26 33.49 2.06
CA SER A 33 -18.92 32.91 2.18
C SER A 33 -18.86 31.71 3.12
N ILE A 34 -19.53 31.75 4.28
CA ILE A 34 -19.57 30.62 5.23
C ILE A 34 -20.22 29.36 4.63
N PRO A 35 -21.45 29.40 4.07
CA PRO A 35 -22.05 28.20 3.52
C PRO A 35 -21.27 27.65 2.32
N LEU A 36 -20.66 28.51 1.49
CA LEU A 36 -19.79 28.08 0.40
C LEU A 36 -18.55 27.33 0.92
N LEU A 37 -17.95 27.80 2.03
CA LEU A 37 -16.82 27.14 2.69
C LEU A 37 -17.22 25.77 3.23
N ILE A 38 -18.40 25.64 3.86
CA ILE A 38 -18.91 24.36 4.38
C ILE A 38 -19.12 23.37 3.23
N ILE A 39 -19.77 23.79 2.14
CA ILE A 39 -19.99 22.95 0.95
C ILE A 39 -18.64 22.51 0.38
N TYR A 40 -17.67 23.41 0.29
CA TYR A 40 -16.31 23.09 -0.15
C TYR A 40 -15.66 22.00 0.71
N ILE A 41 -15.71 22.12 2.04
CA ILE A 41 -15.15 21.12 2.97
C ILE A 41 -15.81 19.75 2.78
N VAL A 42 -17.15 19.72 2.66
CA VAL A 42 -17.89 18.46 2.45
C VAL A 42 -17.51 17.82 1.11
N VAL A 43 -17.43 18.61 0.04
CA VAL A 43 -17.04 18.10 -1.29
C VAL A 43 -15.62 17.54 -1.27
N VAL A 44 -14.66 18.27 -0.68
CA VAL A 44 -13.27 17.80 -0.57
C VAL A 44 -13.20 16.51 0.26
N ALA A 45 -13.93 16.41 1.37
CA ALA A 45 -13.99 15.19 2.18
C ALA A 45 -14.53 13.98 1.38
N VAL A 46 -15.62 14.16 0.62
CA VAL A 46 -16.17 13.10 -0.23
C VAL A 46 -15.19 12.70 -1.34
N LEU A 47 -14.50 13.66 -1.96
CA LEU A 47 -13.48 13.38 -2.98
C LEU A 47 -12.30 12.60 -2.40
N LEU A 48 -11.79 13.00 -1.23
CA LEU A 48 -10.72 12.29 -0.54
C LEU A 48 -11.13 10.87 -0.15
N LEU A 49 -12.36 10.68 0.32
CA LEU A 49 -12.89 9.36 0.63
C LEU A 49 -12.95 8.48 -0.63
N ASN A 50 -13.42 9.02 -1.76
CA ASN A 50 -13.47 8.29 -3.02
C ASN A 50 -12.07 7.92 -3.53
N LEU A 51 -11.09 8.81 -3.37
CA LEU A 51 -9.69 8.53 -3.71
C LEU A 51 -9.07 7.50 -2.77
N LEU A 52 -9.37 7.56 -1.47
CA LEU A 52 -8.91 6.59 -0.49
C LEU A 52 -9.48 5.20 -0.78
N ILE A 53 -10.80 5.10 -1.04
CA ILE A 53 -11.45 3.84 -1.39
C ILE A 53 -10.93 3.32 -2.73
N ALA A 54 -10.65 4.18 -3.72
CA ALA A 54 -10.06 3.77 -4.99
C ALA A 54 -8.65 3.18 -4.79
N MET A 55 -7.79 3.89 -4.06
CA MET A 55 -6.43 3.42 -3.75
C MET A 55 -6.47 2.16 -2.89
N MET A 56 -7.27 2.12 -1.83
CA MET A 56 -7.44 0.92 -1.00
C MET A 56 -8.05 -0.21 -1.82
N GLY A 57 -8.99 0.03 -2.71
CA GLY A 57 -9.60 -0.99 -3.57
C GLY A 57 -8.62 -1.61 -4.55
N ASP A 58 -7.77 -0.81 -5.19
CA ASP A 58 -6.72 -1.28 -6.10
C ASP A 58 -5.59 -1.99 -5.33
N THR A 59 -5.08 -1.35 -4.27
CA THR A 59 -4.01 -1.92 -3.43
C THR A 59 -4.48 -3.20 -2.74
N PHE A 60 -5.73 -3.27 -2.26
CA PHE A 60 -6.29 -4.46 -1.62
C PHE A 60 -6.40 -5.64 -2.60
N LYS A 61 -6.84 -5.38 -3.84
CA LYS A 61 -6.88 -6.42 -4.89
C LYS A 61 -5.47 -6.89 -5.26
N ASN A 62 -4.54 -5.95 -5.45
CA ASN A 62 -3.14 -6.26 -5.79
C ASN A 62 -2.43 -7.02 -4.67
N VAL A 63 -2.63 -6.61 -3.40
CA VAL A 63 -2.07 -7.31 -2.25
C VAL A 63 -2.68 -8.70 -2.13
N LEU A 64 -3.99 -8.86 -2.22
CA LEU A 64 -4.61 -10.18 -2.04
C LEU A 64 -4.22 -11.18 -3.15
N GLY A 65 -4.16 -10.73 -4.41
CA GLY A 65 -3.78 -11.57 -5.54
C GLY A 65 -2.28 -11.90 -5.57
N ASN A 66 -1.43 -10.91 -5.31
CA ASN A 66 0.02 -11.05 -5.48
C ASN A 66 0.76 -11.40 -4.19
N ALA A 67 0.16 -11.27 -3.00
CA ALA A 67 0.83 -11.57 -1.73
C ALA A 67 1.33 -13.01 -1.68
N LYS A 68 0.57 -13.98 -2.19
CA LYS A 68 1.02 -15.39 -2.21
C LYS A 68 2.25 -15.57 -3.09
N GLN A 69 2.29 -14.93 -4.26
CA GLN A 69 3.42 -15.00 -5.18
C GLN A 69 4.65 -14.31 -4.60
N ILE A 70 4.48 -13.10 -4.05
CA ILE A 70 5.55 -12.35 -3.38
C ILE A 70 6.08 -13.15 -2.19
N TRP A 71 5.20 -13.73 -1.37
CA TRP A 71 5.58 -14.58 -0.26
C TRP A 71 6.40 -15.80 -0.70
N GLN A 72 5.99 -16.47 -1.78
CA GLN A 72 6.75 -17.60 -2.32
C GLN A 72 8.11 -17.17 -2.85
N LEU A 73 8.18 -16.04 -3.55
CA LEU A 73 9.44 -15.48 -4.06
C LEU A 73 10.38 -15.11 -2.92
N GLU A 74 9.88 -14.41 -1.90
CA GLU A 74 10.69 -13.98 -0.77
C GLU A 74 11.20 -15.18 0.03
N ARG A 75 10.36 -16.20 0.21
CA ARG A 75 10.79 -17.48 0.81
C ARG A 75 11.89 -18.15 0.00
N ALA A 76 11.77 -18.21 -1.32
CA ALA A 76 12.81 -18.79 -2.17
C ALA A 76 14.11 -17.99 -2.09
N ARG A 77 14.01 -16.66 -2.05
CA ARG A 77 15.16 -15.75 -1.93
C ARG A 77 15.89 -15.92 -0.60
N ILE A 78 15.15 -16.00 0.50
CA ILE A 78 15.72 -16.27 1.83
C ILE A 78 16.36 -17.65 1.87
N SER A 79 15.69 -18.69 1.37
CA SER A 79 16.24 -20.05 1.31
C SER A 79 17.56 -20.08 0.53
N TYR A 80 17.61 -19.41 -0.62
CA TYR A 80 18.82 -19.31 -1.42
C TYR A 80 19.94 -18.56 -0.71
N ALA A 81 19.64 -17.43 -0.07
CA ALA A 81 20.63 -16.65 0.68
C ALA A 81 21.24 -17.47 1.84
N ILE A 82 20.42 -18.23 2.55
CA ILE A 82 20.92 -19.13 3.60
C ILE A 82 21.82 -20.22 2.98
N GLU A 83 21.42 -20.83 1.86
CA GLU A 83 22.25 -21.83 1.16
C GLU A 83 23.56 -21.28 0.62
N SER A 84 23.59 -20.01 0.18
CA SER A 84 24.83 -19.39 -0.29
C SER A 84 25.83 -19.11 0.83
N ASP A 85 25.33 -18.90 2.05
CA ASP A 85 26.16 -18.60 3.21
C ASP A 85 26.67 -19.88 3.93
N MET A 86 26.14 -21.06 3.59
CA MET A 86 26.58 -22.34 4.17
C MET A 86 27.94 -22.80 3.64
N SER A 87 28.71 -23.46 4.51
CA SER A 87 29.91 -24.19 4.11
C SER A 87 29.56 -25.44 3.28
N ILE A 88 30.53 -25.95 2.51
CA ILE A 88 30.35 -27.13 1.63
C ILE A 88 29.92 -28.38 2.43
N GLU A 89 30.41 -28.52 3.66
CA GLU A 89 30.08 -29.64 4.56
C GLU A 89 28.62 -29.58 5.04
N GLU A 90 28.16 -28.41 5.47
CA GLU A 90 26.77 -28.19 5.89
C GLU A 90 25.79 -28.40 4.74
N ARG A 91 26.18 -27.95 3.54
CA ARG A 91 25.36 -28.12 2.33
C ARG A 91 25.22 -29.58 1.90
N GLN A 92 26.24 -30.42 2.14
CA GLN A 92 26.13 -31.87 1.89
C GLN A 92 25.21 -32.55 2.90
N LYS A 93 25.17 -32.08 4.15
CA LYS A 93 24.29 -32.61 5.18
C LYS A 93 22.83 -32.22 4.97
N ALA A 94 22.57 -31.01 4.46
CA ALA A 94 21.23 -30.51 4.13
C ALA A 94 20.73 -30.94 2.72
N LYS A 95 21.28 -32.02 2.16
CA LYS A 95 20.99 -32.45 0.79
C LYS A 95 19.58 -33.03 0.67
N TYR A 96 18.76 -32.38 -0.13
CA TYR A 96 17.34 -32.69 -0.37
C TYR A 96 17.10 -33.51 -1.66
N TRP A 97 18.16 -34.03 -2.29
CA TRP A 97 18.07 -34.83 -3.53
C TRP A 97 18.92 -36.10 -3.46
N THR A 98 18.44 -37.15 -4.12
CA THR A 98 19.14 -38.43 -4.28
C THR A 98 19.52 -38.69 -5.73
N MET A 99 20.52 -39.55 -5.95
CA MET A 99 20.93 -39.95 -7.30
C MET A 99 20.37 -41.33 -7.60
N ILE A 100 19.57 -41.44 -8.66
CA ILE A 100 19.10 -42.72 -9.16
C ILE A 100 19.54 -42.81 -10.62
N ASN A 101 20.30 -43.84 -10.98
CA ASN A 101 20.80 -44.06 -12.34
C ASN A 101 21.49 -42.84 -12.98
N GLY A 102 22.29 -42.11 -12.20
CA GLY A 102 23.04 -40.95 -12.68
C GLY A 102 22.23 -39.64 -12.79
N ARG A 103 20.95 -39.64 -12.44
CA ARG A 103 20.09 -38.43 -12.44
C ARG A 103 19.69 -38.03 -11.02
N ARG A 104 19.57 -36.72 -10.77
CA ARG A 104 19.13 -36.16 -9.49
C ARG A 104 17.61 -36.21 -9.39
N TYR A 105 17.10 -36.79 -8.32
CA TYR A 105 15.69 -36.84 -7.98
C TYR A 105 15.44 -36.17 -6.63
N LEU A 106 14.35 -35.42 -6.56
CA LEU A 106 13.84 -34.86 -5.30
C LEU A 106 12.88 -35.89 -4.71
N GLU A 107 13.06 -36.22 -3.44
CA GLU A 107 12.10 -37.04 -2.71
C GLU A 107 10.96 -36.15 -2.24
N VAL A 108 9.77 -36.37 -2.78
CA VAL A 108 8.55 -35.65 -2.42
C VAL A 108 7.56 -36.67 -1.90
N GLU A 109 7.22 -36.58 -0.62
CA GLU A 109 6.17 -37.38 -0.02
C GLU A 109 4.83 -36.65 -0.20
N GLU A 110 4.01 -37.11 -1.13
CA GLU A 110 2.63 -36.62 -1.27
C GLU A 110 1.73 -37.38 -0.31
N LEU A 111 1.28 -36.70 0.76
CA LEU A 111 0.20 -37.21 1.60
C LEU A 111 -1.10 -37.09 0.81
N ILE A 112 -1.46 -38.15 0.09
CA ILE A 112 -2.76 -38.26 -0.57
C ILE A 112 -3.82 -38.31 0.54
N THR A 113 -4.40 -37.17 0.84
CA THR A 113 -5.54 -37.08 1.77
C THR A 113 -6.75 -37.62 1.03
N ASN A 114 -7.06 -38.90 1.23
CA ASN A 114 -8.32 -39.48 0.77
C ASN A 114 -9.45 -38.79 1.54
N TYR A 115 -10.26 -38.01 0.81
CA TYR A 115 -11.53 -37.47 1.30
C TYR A 115 -12.58 -38.57 1.43
#